data_AF-A0A963XF20-F1
#
_entry.id   AF-A0A963XF20-F1
#
_cell.length_a   1.000
_cell.length_b   1.000
_cell.length_c   1.000
_cell.angle_alpha   90.00
_cell.angle_beta   90.00
_cell.angle_gamma   90.00
#
_symmetry.space_group_name_H-M   'P 1'
#
loop_
_entity.id
_entity.type
_entity.pdbx_description
1 polymer ?
#
loop_
_entity_poly.entity_id
_entity_poly.type
_entity_poly.pdbx_seq_one_letter_code
_entity_poly.pdbx_strand_id
1 'polypeptide(L)'
;MAEPILMTCYRAATEIARPFLRPWLGWRARHGKENAERLAERFGRASAARPAGRVIWCHAASVGESLSVLPLIDALTDRDFTVVLTTGTVT
;
A
#
# COMPACT_ATOMS: atom_id res chain seq x y z
N MET A 1 -25.50 -12.15 12.83
CA MET A 1 -25.19 -13.25 11.89
C MET A 1 -23.80 -13.74 12.23
N ALA A 2 -23.62 -15.04 12.52
CA ALA A 2 -22.29 -15.56 12.83
C ALA A 2 -21.37 -15.39 11.61
N GLU A 3 -20.17 -14.82 11.80
CA GLU A 3 -19.20 -14.79 10.71
C GLU A 3 -18.83 -16.23 10.32
N PRO A 4 -18.66 -16.54 9.02
CA PRO A 4 -18.19 -17.84 8.58
C PRO A 4 -16.86 -18.15 9.28
N ILE A 5 -16.70 -19.36 9.81
CA ILE A 5 -15.49 -19.81 10.52
C ILE A 5 -14.22 -19.49 9.73
N LEU A 6 -14.30 -19.62 8.39
CA LEU A 6 -13.21 -19.29 7.47
C LEU A 6 -12.75 -17.81 7.57
N MET A 7 -13.69 -16.86 7.69
CA MET A 7 -13.38 -15.44 7.82
C MET A 7 -12.69 -15.15 9.17
N THR A 8 -13.17 -15.78 10.23
CA THR A 8 -12.55 -15.68 11.56
C THR A 8 -11.12 -16.22 11.55
N CYS A 9 -10.90 -17.40 10.96
CA CYS A 9 -9.58 -17.98 10.79
C CYS A 9 -8.66 -17.07 9.95
N TYR A 10 -9.17 -16.52 8.84
CA TYR A 10 -8.42 -15.60 7.98
C TYR A 10 -7.96 -14.34 8.72
N ARG A 11 -8.87 -13.71 9.48
CA ARG A 11 -8.55 -12.53 10.29
C ARG A 11 -7.54 -12.85 11.39
N ALA A 12 -7.74 -13.95 12.12
CA ALA A 12 -6.83 -14.38 13.17
C ALA A 12 -5.42 -14.65 12.62
N ALA A 13 -5.31 -15.38 11.52
CA ALA A 13 -4.03 -15.64 10.86
C ALA A 13 -3.33 -14.33 10.42
N THR A 14 -4.10 -13.38 9.88
CA THR A 14 -3.56 -12.07 9.45
C THR A 14 -3.05 -11.24 10.62
N GLU A 15 -3.78 -11.22 11.74
CA GLU A 15 -3.35 -10.49 12.95
C GLU A 15 -2.12 -11.13 13.60
N ILE A 16 -2.05 -12.46 13.64
CA ILE A 16 -0.86 -13.18 14.11
C ILE A 16 0.36 -12.91 13.22
N ALA A 17 0.16 -12.81 11.90
CA ALA A 17 1.23 -12.53 10.95
C ALA A 17 1.74 -11.07 11.01
N ARG A 18 0.88 -10.12 11.44
CA ARG A 18 1.17 -8.67 11.47
C ARG A 18 2.52 -8.30 12.11
N PRO A 19 2.89 -8.74 13.33
CA PRO A 19 4.18 -8.37 13.94
C PRO A 19 5.40 -8.85 13.15
N PHE A 20 5.28 -9.94 12.40
CA PHE A 20 6.36 -10.50 11.59
C PHE A 20 6.56 -9.78 10.26
N LEU A 21 5.61 -8.96 9.83
CA LEU A 21 5.63 -8.31 8.52
C LEU A 21 6.78 -7.28 8.40
N ARG A 22 7.03 -6.50 9.46
CA ARG A 22 8.13 -5.52 9.53
C ARG A 22 9.52 -6.14 9.38
N PRO A 23 9.93 -7.11 10.21
CA PRO A 23 11.25 -7.73 10.05
C PRO A 23 11.39 -8.48 8.73
N TRP A 24 10.31 -9.12 8.24
CA TRP A 24 10.33 -9.79 6.94
C TRP A 24 10.56 -8.83 5.76
N LEU A 25 9.87 -7.68 5.75
CA LEU A 25 10.09 -6.63 4.74
C LEU A 25 11.50 -6.03 4.84
N GLY A 26 12.02 -5.84 6.05
CA GLY A 26 13.40 -5.41 6.25
C GLY A 26 14.42 -6.43 5.71
N TRP A 27 14.20 -7.72 5.93
CA TRP A 27 15.02 -8.78 5.34
C TRP A 27 14.96 -8.77 3.81
N ARG A 28 13.78 -8.62 3.21
CA ARG A 28 13.62 -8.53 1.75
C ARG A 28 14.33 -7.31 1.16
N ALA A 29 14.25 -6.16 1.81
CA ALA A 29 14.95 -4.94 1.39
C ALA A 29 16.47 -5.15 1.37
N ARG A 30 17.02 -5.83 2.38
CA ARG A 30 18.46 -6.19 2.41
C ARG A 30 18.89 -7.14 1.30
N HIS A 31 17.94 -7.89 0.72
CA HIS A 31 18.17 -8.80 -0.41
C HIS A 31 17.82 -8.16 -1.76
N GLY A 32 17.62 -6.83 -1.82
CA GLY A 32 17.31 -6.10 -3.06
C GLY A 32 15.92 -6.39 -3.63
N LYS A 33 15.04 -7.06 -2.88
CA LYS A 33 13.67 -7.38 -3.32
C LYS A 33 12.66 -6.27 -3.02
N GLU A 34 13.09 -5.21 -2.34
CA GLU A 34 12.30 -4.02 -2.01
C GLU A 34 13.24 -2.80 -1.99
N ASN A 35 12.69 -1.61 -2.17
CA ASN A 35 13.42 -0.36 -1.94
C ASN A 35 13.40 0.00 -0.45
N ALA A 36 14.57 0.02 0.19
CA ALA A 36 14.71 0.31 1.63
C ALA A 36 14.24 1.72 2.01
N GLU A 37 14.46 2.72 1.16
CA GLU A 37 14.07 4.11 1.38
C GLU A 37 12.55 4.29 1.35
N ARG A 38 11.86 3.44 0.58
CA ARG A 38 10.40 3.47 0.39
C ARG A 38 9.65 2.41 1.18
N LEU A 39 10.33 1.65 2.03
CA LEU A 39 9.72 0.56 2.80
C LEU A 39 8.59 1.06 3.72
N ALA A 40 8.70 2.30 4.19
CA ALA A 40 7.67 2.95 5.00
C ALA A 40 6.33 3.13 4.25
N GLU A 41 6.36 3.23 2.92
CA GLU A 41 5.16 3.38 2.08
C GLU A 41 4.25 2.15 2.14
N ARG A 42 4.82 0.94 2.32
CA ARG A 42 4.06 -0.31 2.57
C ARG A 42 3.25 -0.27 3.86
N PHE A 43 3.59 0.63 4.78
CA PHE A 43 2.88 0.85 6.04
C PHE A 43 2.03 2.13 6.01
N GLY A 44 1.73 2.66 4.82
CA GLY A 44 0.92 3.88 4.65
C GLY A 44 1.62 5.17 5.05
N ARG A 45 2.94 5.14 5.20
CA ARG A 45 3.74 6.36 5.40
C ARG A 45 4.32 6.78 4.06
N ALA A 46 3.62 7.67 3.37
CA ALA A 46 4.11 8.25 2.12
C ALA A 46 5.46 8.96 2.36
N SER A 47 6.35 8.86 1.37
CA SER A 47 7.64 9.54 1.36
C SER A 47 7.51 11.04 1.12
N ALA A 48 6.43 11.46 0.46
CA ALA A 48 6.11 12.86 0.21
C ALA A 48 5.36 13.52 1.39
N ALA A 49 5.62 14.81 1.60
CA ALA A 49 4.82 15.62 2.52
C ALA A 49 3.35 15.66 2.07
N ARG A 50 2.43 15.63 3.03
CA ARG A 50 0.99 15.68 2.72
C ARG A 50 0.65 17.02 2.04
N PRO A 51 0.13 17.00 0.79
CA PRO A 51 -0.32 18.22 0.12
C PRO A 51 -1.50 18.87 0.85
N ALA A 52 -1.67 20.18 0.65
CA ALA A 52 -2.86 20.89 1.12
C ALA A 52 -4.13 20.40 0.39
N GLY A 53 -5.29 20.53 1.04
CA GLY A 53 -6.59 20.22 0.43
C GLY A 53 -7.05 18.77 0.59
N ARG A 54 -7.88 18.32 -0.36
CA ARG A 54 -8.56 17.01 -0.35
C ARG A 54 -7.62 15.95 -0.93
N VAL A 55 -7.00 15.17 -0.07
CA VAL A 55 -6.00 14.17 -0.46
C VAL A 55 -6.60 12.77 -0.45
N ILE A 56 -6.43 12.04 -1.55
CA ILE A 56 -6.73 10.60 -1.64
C ILE A 56 -5.39 9.85 -1.73
N TRP A 57 -5.23 8.80 -0.91
CA TRP A 57 -4.08 7.92 -0.99
C TRP A 57 -4.44 6.65 -1.77
N CYS A 58 -3.66 6.36 -2.80
CA CYS A 58 -3.74 5.14 -3.61
C CYS A 58 -2.47 4.32 -3.40
N HIS A 59 -2.60 3.01 -3.18
CA HIS A 59 -1.48 2.09 -3.12
C HIS A 59 -1.61 1.05 -4.22
N ALA A 60 -0.57 0.89 -5.04
CA ALA A 60 -0.48 -0.14 -6.06
C ALA A 60 0.69 -1.09 -5.76
N ALA A 61 0.37 -2.35 -5.51
CA ALA A 61 1.34 -3.38 -5.13
C ALA A 61 2.09 -3.97 -6.34
N SER A 62 1.64 -3.71 -7.57
CA SER A 62 2.28 -4.16 -8.81
C SER A 62 2.27 -3.12 -9.93
N VAL A 63 3.05 -3.37 -11.00
CA VAL A 63 3.03 -2.55 -12.23
C VAL A 63 1.64 -2.54 -12.86
N GLY A 64 0.99 -3.70 -12.97
CA GLY A 64 -0.34 -3.82 -13.58
C GLY A 64 -1.41 -3.03 -12.82
N GLU A 65 -1.37 -3.06 -11.49
CA GLU A 65 -2.26 -2.25 -10.64
C GLU A 65 -1.97 -0.75 -10.77
N SER A 66 -0.68 -0.38 -10.87
CA SER A 66 -0.26 1.01 -11.04
C SER A 66 -0.79 1.59 -12.35
N LEU A 67 -0.80 0.81 -13.43
CA LEU A 67 -1.38 1.21 -14.71
C LEU A 67 -2.91 1.22 -14.66
N SER A 68 -3.52 0.23 -14.01
CA SER A 68 -4.98 0.09 -13.93
C SER A 68 -5.64 1.21 -13.12
N VAL A 69 -4.93 1.83 -12.17
CA VAL A 69 -5.46 2.91 -11.34
C VAL A 69 -5.36 4.29 -12.01
N LEU A 70 -4.56 4.47 -13.07
CA LEU A 70 -4.36 5.78 -13.71
C LEU A 70 -5.68 6.45 -14.16
N PRO A 71 -6.61 5.76 -14.85
CA PRO A 71 -7.86 6.41 -15.26
C PRO A 71 -8.71 6.89 -14.08
N LEU A 72 -8.62 6.21 -12.94
CA LEU A 72 -9.28 6.64 -11.70
C LEU A 72 -8.59 7.88 -11.12
N ILE A 73 -7.26 7.93 -11.13
CA ILE A 73 -6.50 9.10 -10.68
C ILE A 73 -6.86 10.34 -11.51
N ASP A 74 -6.96 10.19 -12.83
CA ASP A 74 -7.35 11.28 -13.72
C ASP A 74 -8.75 11.79 -13.35
N ALA A 75 -9.73 10.90 -13.23
CA ALA A 75 -11.11 11.27 -12.87
C ALA A 75 -11.25 11.89 -11.46
N LEU A 76 -10.34 11.56 -10.53
CA LEU A 76 -10.29 12.17 -9.20
C LEU A 76 -9.66 13.56 -9.25
N THR A 77 -8.59 13.71 -10.03
CA THR A 77 -7.88 14.98 -10.19
C THR A 77 -8.77 16.02 -10.87
N ASP A 78 -9.59 15.60 -11.84
CA ASP A 78 -10.63 16.43 -12.47
C ASP A 78 -11.70 16.95 -11.50
N ARG A 79 -11.78 16.39 -10.28
CA ARG A 79 -12.70 16.79 -9.21
C ARG A 79 -12.00 17.49 -8.05
N ASP A 80 -10.83 18.08 -8.31
CA ASP A 80 -10.00 18.82 -7.37
C ASP A 80 -9.52 17.98 -6.17
N PHE A 81 -9.27 16.68 -6.38
CA PHE A 81 -8.55 15.86 -5.43
C PHE A 81 -7.07 15.79 -5.77
N THR A 82 -6.21 15.88 -4.75
CA THR A 82 -4.80 15.55 -4.87
C THR A 82 -4.61 14.07 -4.58
N VAL A 83 -4.03 13.32 -5.53
CA VAL A 83 -3.74 11.90 -5.32
C VAL A 83 -2.29 11.67 -4.94
N VAL A 84 -2.06 10.94 -3.85
CA VAL A 84 -0.75 10.40 -3.48
C VAL A 84 -0.74 8.92 -3.88
N LEU A 85 0.10 8.55 -4.84
CA LEU A 85 0.29 7.16 -5.26
C LEU A 85 1.56 6.60 -4.62
N THR A 86 1.46 5.48 -3.89
CA THR A 86 2.62 4.72 -3.42
C THR A 86 2.69 3.36 -4.11
N THR A 87 3.91 2.88 -4.38
CA THR A 87 4.14 1.54 -4.94
C THR A 87 5.39 0.90 -4.35
N GLY A 88 5.34 -0.41 -4.12
CA GLY A 88 6.48 -1.22 -3.71
C GLY A 88 7.20 -1.92 -4.86
N THR A 89 6.78 -1.66 -6.11
CA THR A 89 7.38 -2.30 -7.28
C THR A 89 8.79 -1.73 -7.51
N VAL A 90 9.77 -2.61 -7.62
CA VAL A 90 11.12 -2.28 -8.09
C VAL A 90 11.14 -2.54 -9.60
N THR A 91 11.41 -1.51 -10.40
CA THR A 91 11.61 -1.59 -11.86
C THR A 91 13.08 -1.75 -12.20
#